data_AF-A0A6L4A939-F1
#
_entry.id   AF-A0A6L4A939-F1
#
_cell.length_a   1.000
_cell.length_b   1.000
_cell.length_c   1.000
_cell.angle_alpha   90.00
_cell.angle_beta   90.00
_cell.angle_gamma   90.00
#
_symmetry.space_group_name_H-M   'P 1'
#
loop_
_entity.id
_entity.type
_entity.pdbx_description
1 polymer ?
#
loop_
_entity_poly.entity_id
_entity_poly.type
_entity_poly.pdbx_seq_one_letter_code
_entity_poly.pdbx_strand_id
1 'polypeptide(L)'
;MLFTGAVDLQADWHSHDHFPSWIPALADMQPNEWTMAKHYIAVANYYPTYTFAQFNSIRDRVQVFYTYPNGGGDADDWSALLDAHLAEIETNAPNYRAFTPGGTLHCVTPRDAFYDNAINDIRFRDWVADLASGKPVDSLHCDDCTTAELQ
;
A
#
# COMPACT_ATOMS: atom_id res chain seq x y z
N MET A 1 -5.88 -3.09 -5.59
CA MET A 1 -6.09 -4.34 -4.85
C MET A 1 -4.77 -4.73 -4.22
N LEU A 2 -4.77 -5.02 -2.93
CA LEU A 2 -3.57 -5.38 -2.16
C LEU A 2 -3.67 -6.86 -1.83
N PHE A 3 -2.71 -7.63 -2.31
CA PHE A 3 -2.59 -9.04 -1.97
C PHE A 3 -1.66 -9.16 -0.77
N THR A 4 -2.25 -9.26 0.42
CA THR A 4 -1.52 -9.33 1.70
C THR A 4 -1.03 -10.74 2.01
N GLY A 5 -1.56 -11.76 1.31
CA GLY A 5 -1.08 -13.14 1.35
C GLY A 5 -0.29 -13.54 0.09
N ALA A 6 0.34 -14.71 0.14
CA ALA A 6 1.00 -15.31 -1.01
C ALA A 6 -0.04 -15.71 -2.08
N VAL A 7 0.26 -15.39 -3.34
CA VAL A 7 -0.60 -15.71 -4.50
C VAL A 7 0.29 -16.29 -5.58
N ASP A 8 -0.14 -17.39 -6.20
CA ASP A 8 0.55 -17.94 -7.37
C ASP A 8 0.12 -17.15 -8.62
N LEU A 9 0.86 -16.08 -8.89
CA LEU A 9 0.57 -15.18 -10.00
C LEU A 9 0.63 -15.84 -11.39
N GLN A 10 1.30 -16.99 -11.51
CA GLN A 10 1.35 -17.73 -12.76
C GLN A 10 0.15 -18.65 -12.91
N ALA A 11 -0.14 -19.46 -11.89
CA ALA A 11 -1.25 -20.40 -11.92
C ALA A 11 -2.60 -19.67 -12.00
N ASP A 12 -2.74 -18.57 -11.26
CA ASP A 12 -4.00 -17.88 -11.18
C ASP A 12 -4.19 -16.99 -12.43
N TRP A 13 -3.18 -16.19 -12.81
CA TRP A 13 -3.36 -15.04 -13.71
C TRP A 13 -2.38 -15.03 -14.90
N HIS A 14 -1.49 -16.02 -15.04
CA HIS A 14 -0.44 -16.06 -16.08
C HIS A 14 0.41 -14.77 -16.16
N SER A 15 0.62 -14.11 -15.03
CA SER A 15 1.23 -12.78 -14.99
C SER A 15 2.73 -12.80 -14.66
N HIS A 16 3.23 -13.91 -14.10
CA HIS A 16 4.64 -14.04 -13.70
C HIS A 16 5.59 -14.00 -14.90
N ASP A 17 5.22 -14.62 -16.02
CA ASP A 17 5.99 -14.60 -17.27
C ASP A 17 6.23 -13.18 -17.83
N HIS A 18 5.49 -12.19 -17.34
CA HIS A 18 5.58 -10.79 -17.74
C HIS A 18 6.36 -9.91 -16.76
N PHE A 19 6.98 -10.52 -15.73
CA PHE A 19 7.77 -9.77 -14.77
C PHE A 19 9.04 -9.19 -15.42
N PRO A 20 9.49 -8.02 -14.96
CA PRO A 20 10.66 -7.35 -15.53
C PRO A 20 11.92 -8.18 -15.26
N SER A 21 12.52 -8.70 -16.32
CA SER A 21 13.75 -9.51 -16.24
C SER A 21 14.98 -8.72 -15.78
N TRP A 22 14.91 -7.38 -15.80
CA TRP A 22 16.01 -6.50 -15.40
C TRP A 22 16.01 -6.15 -13.90
N ILE A 23 14.99 -6.54 -13.14
CA ILE A 23 14.95 -6.40 -11.67
C ILE A 23 15.21 -7.80 -11.08
N PRO A 24 16.44 -8.14 -10.65
CA PRO A 24 16.79 -9.51 -10.28
C PRO A 24 15.88 -10.11 -9.21
N ALA A 25 15.55 -9.34 -8.17
CA ALA A 25 14.66 -9.79 -7.10
C ALA A 25 13.23 -10.12 -7.57
N LEU A 26 12.77 -9.57 -8.69
CA LEU A 26 11.50 -9.97 -9.31
C LEU A 26 11.67 -11.12 -10.30
N ALA A 27 12.76 -11.10 -11.09
CA ALA A 27 13.05 -12.13 -12.08
C ALA A 27 13.28 -13.52 -11.46
N ASP A 28 13.92 -13.55 -10.28
CA ASP A 28 14.25 -14.79 -9.57
C ASP A 28 13.12 -15.26 -8.62
N MET A 29 12.13 -14.40 -8.36
CA MET A 29 11.02 -14.70 -7.46
C MET A 29 10.17 -15.84 -8.03
N GLN A 30 9.92 -16.89 -7.26
CA GLN A 30 9.05 -17.96 -7.72
C GLN A 30 7.57 -17.50 -7.69
N PRO A 31 6.72 -17.96 -8.63
CA PRO A 31 5.32 -17.52 -8.70
C PRO A 31 4.56 -17.66 -7.38
N ASN A 32 4.74 -18.78 -6.67
CA ASN A 32 4.07 -19.10 -5.41
C ASN A 32 4.66 -18.38 -4.18
N GLU A 33 5.78 -17.69 -4.33
CA GLU A 33 6.41 -16.91 -3.26
C GLU A 33 5.98 -15.45 -3.28
N TRP A 34 5.26 -15.03 -4.33
CA TRP A 34 4.91 -13.65 -4.55
C TRP A 34 3.94 -13.13 -3.49
N THR A 35 4.30 -12.00 -2.88
CA THR A 35 3.38 -11.15 -2.11
C THR A 35 3.50 -9.74 -2.67
N MET A 36 2.47 -8.92 -2.47
CA MET A 36 2.55 -7.52 -2.87
C MET A 36 3.70 -6.79 -2.12
N ALA A 37 4.01 -7.19 -0.88
CA ALA A 37 5.09 -6.57 -0.10
C ALA A 37 6.44 -6.83 -0.74
N LYS A 38 6.74 -8.10 -1.06
CA LYS A 38 7.96 -8.48 -1.77
C LYS A 38 8.09 -7.77 -3.12
N HIS A 39 6.97 -7.55 -3.81
CA HIS A 39 6.96 -6.79 -5.06
C HIS A 39 7.39 -5.32 -4.85
N TYR A 40 6.76 -4.62 -3.91
CA TYR A 40 7.15 -3.24 -3.57
C TYR A 40 8.62 -3.15 -3.10
N ILE A 41 9.05 -4.06 -2.23
CA ILE A 41 10.43 -4.13 -1.72
C ILE A 41 11.43 -4.31 -2.87
N ALA A 42 11.18 -5.26 -3.78
CA ALA A 42 12.06 -5.54 -4.90
C ALA A 42 12.22 -4.33 -5.84
N VAL A 43 11.11 -3.65 -6.16
CA VAL A 43 11.15 -2.47 -7.04
C VAL A 43 11.79 -1.27 -6.33
N ALA A 44 11.44 -1.03 -5.07
CA ALA A 44 11.95 0.10 -4.29
C ALA A 44 13.47 0.00 -4.08
N ASN A 45 13.98 -1.20 -3.76
CA ASN A 45 15.41 -1.43 -3.58
C ASN A 45 16.21 -1.39 -4.89
N TYR A 46 15.58 -1.73 -6.03
CA TYR A 46 16.22 -1.58 -7.34
C TYR A 46 16.38 -0.10 -7.75
N TYR A 47 15.47 0.76 -7.29
CA TYR A 47 15.45 2.20 -7.58
C TYR A 47 15.65 3.05 -6.31
N PRO A 48 16.81 2.94 -5.62
CA PRO A 48 16.99 3.50 -4.27
C PRO A 48 17.00 5.03 -4.22
N THR A 49 17.19 5.70 -5.37
CA THR A 49 17.16 7.18 -5.48
C THR A 49 15.75 7.74 -5.70
N TYR A 50 14.75 6.89 -5.90
CA TYR A 50 13.36 7.27 -6.08
C TYR A 50 12.59 7.05 -4.78
N THR A 51 11.56 7.85 -4.54
CA THR A 51 10.60 7.60 -3.46
C THR A 51 9.42 6.83 -4.00
N PHE A 52 9.09 5.71 -3.35
CA PHE A 52 7.87 4.96 -3.61
C PHE A 52 6.83 5.32 -2.55
N ALA A 53 5.59 5.54 -2.97
CA ALA A 53 4.54 6.01 -2.08
C ALA A 53 3.23 5.26 -2.32
N GLN A 54 2.50 4.99 -1.23
CA GLN A 54 1.18 4.36 -1.27
C GLN A 54 0.20 5.13 -0.38
N PHE A 55 -1.04 5.25 -0.85
CA PHE A 55 -2.19 5.64 -0.03
C PHE A 55 -3.06 4.42 0.24
N ASN A 56 -3.47 4.22 1.48
CA ASN A 56 -4.42 3.18 1.85
C ASN A 56 -5.42 3.69 2.88
N SER A 57 -6.70 3.42 2.73
CA SER A 57 -7.60 3.53 3.89
C SER A 57 -7.49 2.24 4.70
N ILE A 58 -7.21 2.36 6.00
CA ILE A 58 -6.97 1.22 6.89
C ILE A 58 -8.18 0.26 6.93
N ARG A 59 -9.39 0.76 6.69
CA ARG A 59 -10.65 -0.02 6.62
C ARG A 59 -11.27 -0.07 5.22
N ASP A 60 -10.48 0.05 4.15
CA ASP A 60 -10.96 0.09 2.75
C ASP A 60 -11.98 -1.02 2.47
N ARG A 61 -13.24 -0.63 2.22
CA ARG A 61 -14.36 -1.58 2.06
C ARG A 61 -14.19 -2.52 0.87
N VAL A 62 -13.48 -2.09 -0.17
CA VAL A 62 -13.27 -2.89 -1.39
C VAL A 62 -12.19 -3.93 -1.12
N GLN A 63 -11.14 -3.57 -0.38
CA GLN A 63 -10.11 -4.53 0.02
C GLN A 63 -10.68 -5.57 0.99
N VAL A 64 -11.50 -5.15 1.96
CA VAL A 64 -12.23 -6.08 2.85
C VAL A 64 -13.09 -7.05 2.04
N PHE A 65 -13.91 -6.52 1.12
CA PHE A 65 -14.79 -7.33 0.28
C PHE A 65 -14.04 -8.40 -0.52
N TYR A 66 -12.92 -8.04 -1.14
CA TYR A 66 -12.18 -9.00 -1.97
C TYR A 66 -11.22 -9.91 -1.19
N THR A 67 -10.80 -9.51 0.01
CA THR A 67 -10.02 -10.37 0.91
C THR A 67 -10.91 -11.43 1.56
N TYR A 68 -12.15 -11.05 1.92
CA TYR A 68 -13.13 -11.93 2.56
C TYR A 68 -14.40 -12.06 1.72
N PRO A 69 -14.34 -12.60 0.49
CA PRO A 69 -15.51 -12.67 -0.41
C PRO A 69 -16.65 -13.53 0.14
N ASN A 70 -16.34 -14.46 1.05
CA ASN A 70 -17.31 -15.32 1.73
C ASN A 70 -17.73 -14.79 3.12
N GLY A 71 -17.32 -13.57 3.49
CA GLY A 71 -17.59 -12.97 4.81
C GLY A 71 -16.81 -13.61 5.97
N GLY A 72 -15.68 -14.26 5.69
CA GLY A 72 -14.84 -14.94 6.68
C GLY A 72 -13.94 -14.02 7.53
N GLY A 73 -14.09 -12.70 7.38
CA GLY A 73 -13.34 -11.69 8.11
C GLY A 73 -13.96 -10.30 7.88
N ASP A 74 -13.43 -9.31 8.58
CA ASP A 74 -13.95 -7.95 8.57
C ASP A 74 -12.87 -6.87 8.38
N ALA A 75 -13.22 -5.62 8.70
CA ALA A 75 -12.32 -4.49 8.55
C ALA A 75 -11.17 -4.49 9.58
N ASP A 76 -11.35 -5.08 10.76
CA ASP A 76 -10.29 -5.19 11.77
C ASP A 76 -9.29 -6.26 11.36
N ASP A 77 -9.77 -7.41 10.86
CA ASP A 77 -8.91 -8.45 10.28
C ASP A 77 -8.08 -7.91 9.09
N TRP A 78 -8.72 -7.15 8.21
CA TRP A 78 -8.03 -6.47 7.10
C TRP A 78 -7.00 -5.45 7.59
N SER A 79 -7.36 -4.62 8.59
CA SER A 79 -6.44 -3.61 9.15
C SER A 79 -5.15 -4.26 9.62
N ALA A 80 -5.25 -5.37 10.37
CA ALA A 80 -4.09 -6.10 10.86
C ALA A 80 -3.20 -6.66 9.74
N LEU A 81 -3.81 -7.14 8.65
CA LEU A 81 -3.06 -7.61 7.46
C LEU A 81 -2.35 -6.46 6.74
N LEU A 82 -3.02 -5.31 6.62
CA LEU A 82 -2.42 -4.11 6.01
C LEU A 82 -1.26 -3.58 6.86
N ASP A 83 -1.39 -3.54 8.19
CA ASP A 83 -0.31 -3.13 9.09
C ASP A 83 0.91 -4.03 8.97
N ALA A 84 0.71 -5.35 8.97
CA ALA A 84 1.80 -6.31 8.78
C ALA A 84 2.49 -6.12 7.41
N HIS A 85 1.70 -5.89 6.36
CA HIS A 85 2.20 -5.63 5.02
C HIS A 85 3.05 -4.34 4.95
N LEU A 86 2.56 -3.24 5.52
CA LEU A 86 3.28 -1.97 5.55
C LEU A 86 4.57 -2.08 6.38
N ALA A 87 4.51 -2.73 7.55
CA ALA A 87 5.68 -2.95 8.40
C ALA A 87 6.76 -3.78 7.69
N GLU A 88 6.38 -4.80 6.91
CA GLU A 88 7.33 -5.59 6.10
C GLU A 88 8.03 -4.71 5.05
N ILE A 89 7.28 -3.88 4.33
CA ILE A 89 7.86 -3.00 3.30
C ILE A 89 8.78 -1.96 3.94
N GLU A 90 8.31 -1.24 4.96
CA GLU A 90 9.09 -0.16 5.59
C GLU A 90 10.39 -0.67 6.22
N THR A 91 10.38 -1.88 6.77
CA THR A 91 11.59 -2.53 7.30
C THR A 91 12.62 -2.83 6.21
N ASN A 92 12.17 -3.15 5.00
CA ASN A 92 13.02 -3.68 3.93
C ASN A 92 13.25 -2.72 2.75
N ALA A 93 12.56 -1.58 2.71
CA ALA A 93 12.65 -0.56 1.66
C ALA A 93 12.65 0.86 2.27
N PRO A 94 13.84 1.41 2.65
CA PRO A 94 13.95 2.71 3.32
C PRO A 94 13.44 3.91 2.52
N ASN A 95 13.22 3.76 1.21
CA ASN A 95 12.68 4.76 0.30
C ASN A 95 11.16 4.60 0.03
N TYR A 96 10.47 3.75 0.79
CA TYR A 96 9.02 3.60 0.74
C TYR A 96 8.33 4.51 1.76
N ARG A 97 7.16 5.06 1.39
CA ARG A 97 6.32 5.92 2.24
C ARG A 97 4.85 5.50 2.13
N ALA A 98 4.12 5.58 3.24
CA ALA A 98 2.70 5.31 3.28
C ALA A 98 1.91 6.49 3.87
N PHE A 99 0.73 6.77 3.33
CA PHE A 99 -0.24 7.66 3.96
C PHE A 99 -1.53 6.85 4.20
N THR A 100 -1.76 6.49 5.47
CA THR A 100 -2.79 5.52 5.86
C THR A 100 -3.82 6.14 6.81
N PRO A 101 -4.83 6.85 6.30
CA PRO A 101 -5.89 7.42 7.14
C PRO A 101 -6.91 6.36 7.55
N GLY A 102 -7.71 6.71 8.55
CA GLY A 102 -8.88 5.95 8.94
C GLY A 102 -9.99 5.92 7.88
N GLY A 103 -11.04 5.15 8.18
CA GLY A 103 -12.23 5.07 7.35
C GLY A 103 -12.16 4.07 6.19
N THR A 104 -13.22 4.05 5.37
CA THR A 104 -13.53 2.93 4.46
C THR A 104 -13.39 3.27 2.97
N LEU A 105 -12.76 4.39 2.66
CA LEU A 105 -12.65 4.92 1.31
C LEU A 105 -11.86 3.97 0.41
N HIS A 106 -12.30 3.85 -0.86
CA HIS A 106 -11.53 3.18 -1.91
C HIS A 106 -11.20 4.17 -3.01
N CYS A 107 -9.92 4.30 -3.35
CA CYS A 107 -9.36 5.27 -4.29
C CYS A 107 -9.61 6.74 -3.86
N VAL A 108 -8.55 7.43 -3.44
CA VAL A 108 -8.63 8.82 -2.96
C VAL A 108 -8.48 9.86 -4.08
N THR A 109 -7.65 9.60 -5.09
CA THR A 109 -7.24 10.58 -6.11
C THR A 109 -8.39 11.30 -6.84
N PRO A 110 -9.49 10.62 -7.24
CA PRO A 110 -10.56 11.29 -7.98
C PRO A 110 -11.61 11.97 -7.08
N ARG A 111 -11.37 12.10 -5.78
CA ARG A 111 -12.38 12.53 -4.78
C ARG A 111 -11.93 13.76 -4.01
N ASP A 112 -12.89 14.50 -3.46
CA ASP A 112 -12.62 15.65 -2.57
C ASP A 112 -11.76 15.25 -1.36
N ALA A 113 -11.88 14.00 -0.92
CA ALA A 113 -11.04 13.38 0.09
C ALA A 113 -9.52 13.48 -0.21
N PHE A 114 -9.10 13.69 -1.47
CA PHE A 114 -7.71 14.01 -1.79
C PHE A 114 -7.24 15.32 -1.14
N TYR A 115 -8.13 16.32 -1.10
CA TYR A 115 -7.88 17.64 -0.56
C TYR A 115 -8.18 17.74 0.94
N ASP A 116 -9.15 16.95 1.41
CA ASP A 116 -9.68 17.06 2.76
C ASP A 116 -9.00 16.12 3.77
N ASN A 117 -8.53 14.92 3.35
CA ASN A 117 -7.89 13.99 4.28
C ASN A 117 -6.66 14.63 4.93
N ALA A 118 -6.51 14.41 6.23
CA ALA A 118 -5.33 14.76 7.00
C ALA A 118 -4.96 13.63 7.96
N ILE A 119 -3.72 13.65 8.48
CA ILE A 119 -3.30 12.87 9.66
C ILE A 119 -2.38 13.81 10.44
N ASN A 120 -2.63 14.02 11.73
CA ASN A 120 -1.79 14.89 12.57
C ASN A 120 -1.54 16.29 11.94
N ASP A 121 -2.62 16.92 11.48
CA ASP A 121 -2.62 18.23 10.78
C ASP A 121 -1.85 18.27 9.44
N ILE A 122 -1.40 17.13 8.91
CA ILE A 122 -0.77 17.03 7.59
C ILE A 122 -1.81 16.60 6.56
N ARG A 123 -2.20 17.52 5.67
CA ARG A 123 -3.13 17.24 4.57
C ARG A 123 -2.50 16.29 3.55
N PHE A 124 -3.28 15.32 3.06
CA PHE A 124 -2.82 14.38 2.03
C PHE A 124 -2.35 15.09 0.75
N ARG A 125 -3.08 16.12 0.30
CA ARG A 125 -2.66 16.98 -0.82
C ARG A 125 -1.24 17.53 -0.62
N ASP A 126 -0.93 18.03 0.57
CA ASP A 126 0.35 18.67 0.85
C ASP A 126 1.48 17.64 0.95
N TRP A 127 1.20 16.49 1.57
CA TRP A 127 2.11 15.35 1.56
C TRP A 127 2.44 14.87 0.13
N VAL A 128 1.44 14.80 -0.76
CA VAL A 128 1.65 14.49 -2.19
C VAL A 128 2.44 15.59 -2.91
N ALA A 129 2.16 16.86 -2.63
CA ALA A 129 2.90 17.97 -3.22
C ALA A 129 4.37 17.96 -2.80
N ASP A 130 4.66 17.63 -1.54
CA ASP A 130 6.02 17.51 -1.02
C ASP A 130 6.77 16.36 -1.69
N LEU A 131 6.15 15.18 -1.83
CA LEU A 131 6.69 14.07 -2.63
C LEU A 131 7.01 14.49 -4.07
N ALA A 132 6.08 15.16 -4.75
CA ALA A 132 6.25 15.60 -6.13
C ALA A 132 7.38 16.63 -6.28
N SER A 133 7.64 17.43 -5.23
CA SER A 133 8.75 18.38 -5.17
C SER A 133 10.08 17.77 -4.74
N GLY A 134 10.13 16.47 -4.46
CA GLY A 134 11.33 15.77 -4.00
C GLY A 134 11.71 16.08 -2.56
N LYS A 135 10.79 16.64 -1.76
CA LYS A 135 11.03 16.85 -0.34
C LYS A 135 10.88 15.53 0.43
N PRO A 136 11.66 15.32 1.50
CA PRO A 136 11.42 14.22 2.42
C PRO A 136 10.03 14.34 3.07
N VAL A 137 9.34 13.21 3.14
CA VAL A 137 8.11 13.04 3.92
C VAL A 137 8.25 11.81 4.78
N ASP A 138 7.48 11.73 5.87
CA ASP A 138 7.38 10.53 6.69
C ASP A 138 6.19 9.67 6.25
N SER A 139 6.22 8.39 6.62
CA SER A 139 5.00 7.58 6.61
C SER A 139 4.06 8.06 7.71
N LEU A 140 2.78 8.15 7.39
CA LEU A 140 1.73 8.61 8.31
C LEU A 140 0.67 7.53 8.45
N HIS A 141 0.26 7.30 9.69
CA HIS A 141 -0.78 6.35 10.06
C HIS A 141 -1.78 7.04 10.99
N CYS A 142 -3.07 6.78 10.82
CA CYS A 142 -4.12 7.30 11.69
C CYS A 142 -3.88 6.95 13.17
N ASP A 143 -4.26 7.88 14.05
CA ASP A 143 -4.39 7.62 15.49
C ASP A 143 -5.78 7.06 15.81
N ASP A 144 -6.83 7.71 15.29
CA ASP A 144 -8.18 7.15 15.23
C ASP A 144 -8.47 6.62 13.82
N CYS A 145 -8.36 5.31 13.68
CA CYS A 145 -8.51 4.63 12.40
C CYS A 145 -9.96 4.33 12.00
N THR A 146 -10.95 4.69 12.82
CA THR A 146 -12.36 4.37 12.55
C THR A 146 -12.94 5.22 11.41
N THR A 147 -12.55 6.49 11.35
CA THR A 147 -13.02 7.46 10.35
C THR A 147 -11.84 8.25 9.77
N ALA A 148 -12.05 8.90 8.63
CA ALA A 148 -11.04 9.78 8.07
C ALA A 148 -10.97 11.08 8.88
N GLU A 149 -9.76 11.49 9.25
CA GLU A 149 -9.49 12.84 9.76
C GLU A 149 -9.52 13.82 8.57
N LEU A 150 -10.22 14.95 8.74
CA LEU A 150 -10.49 15.91 7.67
C LEU A 150 -10.08 17.33 8.07
N GLN A 151 -9.59 18.14 7.12
CA GLN A 151 -9.15 19.51 7.35
C GLN A 151 -9.32 20.45 6.14
#